data_AF-A0A1I0TPH9-F1
#
_entry.id   AF-A0A1I0TPH9-F1
#
_cell.length_a   1.000
_cell.length_b   1.000
_cell.length_c   1.000
_cell.angle_alpha   90.00
_cell.angle_beta   90.00
_cell.angle_gamma   90.00
#
_symmetry.space_group_name_H-M   'P 1'
#
loop_
_entity.id
_entity.type
_entity.pdbx_description
1 polymer ?
#
loop_
_entity_poly.entity_id
_entity_poly.type
_entity_poly.pdbx_seq_one_letter_code
_entity_poly.pdbx_strand_id
1 'polypeptide(L)' 'MNNTSFPVAHLQEKALKQVRDLEKHLREETGEEIVLVAYKRETTAQEGNK' A
#
# COMPACT_ATOMS: atom_id res chain seq x y z
N MET A 1 -12.27 -12.30 15.70
CA MET A 1 -11.08 -11.90 14.92
C MET A 1 -11.58 -11.30 13.62
N ASN A 2 -11.67 -9.97 13.55
CA ASN A 2 -12.14 -9.29 12.35
C ASN A 2 -10.96 -9.29 11.37
N ASN A 3 -10.96 -10.26 10.45
CA ASN A 3 -9.93 -10.42 9.44
C ASN A 3 -10.14 -9.34 8.38
N THR A 4 -9.73 -8.10 8.68
CA THR A 4 -9.61 -7.02 7.70
C THR A 4 -8.51 -7.42 6.72
N SER A 5 -8.90 -8.22 5.72
CA SER A 5 -8.05 -8.53 4.58
C SER A 5 -7.90 -7.25 3.78
N PHE A 6 -6.80 -6.54 4.00
CA PHE A 6 -6.42 -5.43 3.15
C PHE A 6 -6.14 -6.02 1.76
N PRO A 7 -6.88 -5.61 0.72
CA PRO A 7 -6.67 -6.13 -0.62
C PRO A 7 -5.23 -5.79 -1.02
N VAL A 8 -4.46 -6.83 -1.35
CA VAL A 8 -3.13 -6.66 -1.93
C VAL A 8 -3.34 -5.86 -3.21
N ALA A 9 -2.75 -4.66 -3.29
CA ALA A 9 -2.87 -3.87 -4.50
C ALA A 9 -2.40 -4.70 -5.70
N HIS A 10 -3.21 -4.68 -6.75
CA HIS A 10 -2.94 -5.39 -8.01
C HIS A 10 -1.84 -4.64 -8.75
N LEU A 11 -0.62 -4.69 -8.21
CA LEU A 11 0.57 -4.13 -8.82
C LEU A 11 1.07 -5.09 -9.89
N GLN A 12 1.51 -4.54 -11.02
CA GLN A 12 2.26 -5.32 -12.01
C GLN A 12 3.53 -5.88 -11.35
N GLU A 13 3.99 -7.06 -11.77
CA GLU A 13 5.13 -7.77 -11.14
C GLU A 13 6.37 -6.88 -10.96
N LYS A 14 6.68 -6.06 -11.96
CA LYS A 14 7.80 -5.11 -11.90
C LYS A 14 7.64 -4.09 -10.77
N ALA A 15 6.45 -3.52 -10.61
CA ALA A 15 6.15 -2.56 -9.55
C ALA A 15 6.16 -3.23 -8.17
N LEU A 16 5.60 -4.45 -8.08
CA LEU A 16 5.64 -5.23 -6.85
C LEU A 16 7.08 -5.51 -6.38
N LYS A 17 7.97 -5.86 -7.31
CA LYS A 17 9.38 -6.08 -7.01
C LYS A 17 10.04 -4.82 -6.44
N GLN A 18 9.82 -3.67 -7.06
CA GLN A 18 10.38 -2.39 -6.60
C GLN A 18 9.88 -2.03 -5.19
N VAL A 19 8.59 -2.25 -4.92
CA VAL A 19 7.99 -1.98 -3.61
C VAL A 19 8.59 -2.89 -2.53
N ARG A 20 8.82 -4.17 -2.84
CA ARG A 20 9.47 -5.12 -1.92
C ARG A 20 10.94 -4.78 -1.67
N ASP A 21 11.68 -4.42 -2.71
CA ASP A 21 13.09 -4.05 -2.59
C ASP A 21 13.24 -2.80 -1.71
N LEU A 22 12.33 -1.82 -1.85
CA LEU A 22 12.27 -0.63 -1.00
C LEU A 22 11.91 -0.96 0.45
N GLU A 23 10.88 -1.78 0.68
CA GLU A 23 10.46 -2.19 2.02
C GLU A 23 11.60 -2.87 2.77
N LYS A 24 12.30 -3.80 2.11
CA LYS A 24 13.46 -4.49 2.67
C LYS A 24 14.56 -3.50 3.04
N HIS A 25 14.88 -2.56 2.15
CA HIS A 25 15.93 -1.57 2.40
C HIS A 25 15.63 -0.71 3.63
N LEU A 26 14.39 -0.20 3.72
CA LEU A 26 13.97 0.62 4.84
C LEU A 26 13.96 -0.17 6.16
N ARG A 27 13.55 -1.44 6.14
CA ARG A 27 13.59 -2.32 7.33
C ARG A 27 15.02 -2.52 7.83
N GLU A 28 15.98 -2.70 6.92
CA GLU A 28 17.39 -2.86 7.26
C GLU A 28 17.99 -1.55 7.81
N GLU A 29 17.56 -0.39 7.31
CA GLU A 29 18.05 0.91 7.74
C GLU A 29 17.49 1.32 9.11
N THR A 30 16.20 1.12 9.35
CA THR A 30 15.54 1.61 10.57
C THR A 30 15.49 0.55 11.67
N GLY A 31 15.60 -0.73 11.33
CA GLY A 31 15.37 -1.83 12.26
C GLY A 31 13.90 -2.00 12.67
N GLU A 32 12.98 -1.36 11.97
CA GLU A 32 11.54 -1.38 12.25
C GLU A 32 10.78 -2.27 11.28
N GLU A 33 9.63 -2.80 11.72
CA GLU A 33 8.71 -3.49 10.82
C GLU A 33 7.90 -2.49 9.99
N ILE A 34 8.01 -2.58 8.66
CA ILE A 34 7.36 -1.64 7.74
C ILE A 34 6.21 -2.34 7.02
N VAL A 35 5.03 -1.72 7.08
CA VAL A 35 3.81 -2.19 6.41
C VAL A 35 3.42 -1.19 5.32
N LEU A 36 3.40 -1.64 4.07
CA LEU A 36 2.95 -0.84 2.94
C LEU A 36 1.50 -1.17 2.60
N VAL A 37 0.62 -0.19 2.80
CA VAL A 37 -0.82 -0.31 2.51
C VAL A 37 -1.14 0.45 1.24
N ALA A 38 -1.62 -0.26 0.23
CA ALA A 38 -2.12 0.34 -1.00
C ALA A 38 -3.62 0.10 -1.09
N TYR A 39 -4.39 1.16 -1.30
CA TYR A 39 -5.84 1.12 -1.38
C TYR A 39 -6.30 1.72 -2.70
N LYS A 40 -7.42 1.21 -3.21
CA LYS A 40 -8.09 1.84 -4.34
C LYS A 40 -8.60 3.19 -3.88
N ARG A 41 -8.20 4.26 -4.58
CA ARG A 41 -8.82 5.56 -4.38
C ARG A 41 -10.27 5.44 -4.84
N GLU A 42 -11.21 5.46 -3.89
CA GLU A 42 -12.58 5.75 -4.24
C GLU A 42 -12.58 7.20 -4.73
N THR A 43 -12.89 7.40 -6.00
CA THR A 43 -13.21 8.73 -6.49
C THR A 43 -14.49 9.12 -5.77
N THR A 44 -14.37 9.72 -4.58
CA THR A 44 -15.42 10.61 -4.11
C THR A 44 -15.43 11.75 -5.11
N ALA A 45 -16.21 11.57 -6.17
CA ALA A 45 -16.93 12.67 -6.75
C ALA A 45 -17.72 13.30 -5.60
N GLN A 46 -17.09 14.24 -4.89
CA GLN A 46 -17.83 15.31 -4.28
C GLN A 46 -18.31 16.19 -5.43
N GLU A 47 -19.35 15.73 -6.13
CA GLU A 47 -20.38 16.65 -6.55
C GLU A 47 -20.98 17.24 -5.27
N GLY A 48 -20.79 18.55 -5.07
CA GLY A 48 -21.61 19.31 -4.13
C GLY A 48 -20.90 20.41 -3.33
N ASN A 49 -21.01 21.64 -3.86
CA ASN A 49 -21.43 22.85 -3.15
C ASN A 49 -20.35 23.79 -2.55
N LYS A 50 -19.96 24.82 -3.30
CA LYS A 50 -20.36 26.22 -3.03
C LYS A 50 -20.14 27.11 -4.25
#